data_AF-X1KBC9-F1
#
_entry.id   AF-X1KBC9-F1
#
_cell.length_a   1.000
_cell.length_b   1.000
_cell.length_c   1.000
_cell.angle_alpha   90.00
_cell.angle_beta   90.00
_cell.angle_gamma   90.00
#
_symmetry.space_group_name_H-M   'P 1'
#
loop_
_entity.id
_entity.type
_entity.pdbx_description
1 polymer ?
#
loop_
_entity_poly.entity_id
_entity_poly.type
_entity_poly.pdbx_seq_one_letter_code
_entity_poly.pdbx_strand_id
1 'polypeptide(L)'
;ISLLFATGSGLHWLDIVDHFIANFGLVMIGLVECLILGWMYKLSKLRKHANETSEIKIGKWWEYLIKYVIPFVLFLLLAIAIIDNITNPYLGYPWWVIILGGVAPCLAIFLLSFVFMKIKKHEEVI
;
A
#
# COMPACT_ATOMS: atom_id res chain seq x y z
N ILE A 1 12.94 5.09 18.30
CA ILE A 1 12.78 5.57 16.91
C ILE A 1 12.15 6.97 16.86
N SER A 2 11.02 7.20 17.55
CA SER A 2 10.24 8.44 17.40
C SER A 2 10.92 9.74 17.83
N LEU A 3 11.95 9.67 18.69
CA LEU A 3 12.77 10.84 19.07
C LEU A 3 13.48 11.51 17.90
N LEU A 4 13.79 10.77 16.82
CA LEU A 4 14.41 11.34 15.62
C LEU A 4 13.49 12.36 14.93
N PHE A 5 12.17 12.13 14.98
CA PHE A 5 11.16 13.02 14.39
C PHE A 5 10.83 14.23 15.28
N ALA A 6 11.17 14.20 16.56
CA ALA A 6 10.92 15.29 17.52
C ALA A 6 12.03 16.35 17.57
N THR A 7 13.04 16.26 16.69
CA THR A 7 14.10 17.26 16.55
C THR A 7 13.67 18.40 15.61
N GLY A 8 14.32 19.56 15.66
CA GLY A 8 13.94 20.74 14.86
C GLY A 8 13.94 20.53 13.33
N SER A 9 14.63 19.50 12.83
CA SER A 9 14.62 19.07 11.42
C SER A 9 13.83 17.75 11.21
N GLY A 10 13.30 17.15 12.27
CA GLY A 10 12.58 15.89 12.25
C GLY A 10 11.25 15.93 11.49
N LEU A 11 10.63 17.11 11.38
CA LEU A 11 9.43 17.33 10.57
C LEU A 11 9.69 17.03 9.08
N HIS A 12 10.86 17.39 8.55
CA HIS A 12 11.22 17.11 7.15
C HIS A 12 11.40 15.62 6.90
N TRP A 13 12.03 14.90 7.84
CA TRP A 13 12.15 13.45 7.75
C TRP A 13 10.80 12.76 7.82
N LEU A 14 9.92 13.23 8.71
CA LEU A 14 8.56 12.69 8.83
C LEU A 14 7.77 12.89 7.54
N ASP A 15 7.84 14.08 6.94
CA ASP A 15 7.15 14.42 5.70
C ASP A 15 7.62 13.55 4.51
N ILE A 16 8.94 13.34 4.37
CA ILE A 16 9.49 12.45 3.34
C ILE A 16 8.99 11.01 3.55
N VAL A 17 9.08 10.49 4.77
CA VAL A 17 8.63 9.12 5.08
C VAL A 17 7.13 8.97 4.80
N ASP A 18 6.31 9.92 5.24
CA ASP A 18 4.85 9.91 5.05
C ASP A 18 4.49 9.93 3.56
N HIS A 19 5.10 10.86 2.79
CA HIS A 19 4.90 10.95 1.35
C HIS A 19 5.22 9.64 0.63
N PHE A 20 6.35 9.00 0.96
CA PHE A 20 6.76 7.77 0.29
C PHE A 20 5.91 6.56 0.69
N ILE A 21 5.58 6.43 1.97
CA ILE A 21 4.74 5.33 2.45
C ILE A 21 3.34 5.45 1.87
N ALA A 22 2.74 6.65 1.83
CA ALA A 22 1.40 6.84 1.31
C ALA A 22 1.33 6.67 -0.22
N ASN A 23 2.24 7.29 -0.98
CA ASN A 23 2.15 7.29 -2.45
C ASN A 23 2.73 6.03 -3.11
N PHE A 24 3.70 5.37 -2.49
CA PHE A 24 4.28 4.13 -3.03
C PHE A 24 3.86 2.91 -2.22
N GLY A 25 4.08 2.92 -0.91
CA GLY A 25 3.84 1.75 -0.05
C GLY A 25 2.37 1.31 -0.07
N LEU A 26 1.46 2.18 0.34
CA LEU A 26 0.04 1.88 0.45
C LEU A 26 -0.59 1.60 -0.92
N VAL A 27 -0.24 2.39 -1.95
CA VAL A 27 -0.73 2.19 -3.33
C VAL A 27 -0.27 0.84 -3.89
N MET A 28 0.99 0.46 -3.70
CA MET A 28 1.51 -0.84 -4.15
C MET A 28 0.82 -2.01 -3.45
N ILE A 29 0.64 -1.94 -2.13
CA ILE A 29 -0.05 -2.97 -1.36
C ILE A 29 -1.50 -3.12 -1.85
N GLY A 30 -2.22 -1.99 -1.96
CA GLY A 30 -3.60 -2.00 -2.45
C GLY A 30 -3.73 -2.54 -3.88
N LEU A 31 -2.76 -2.24 -4.74
CA LEU A 31 -2.73 -2.77 -6.11
C LEU A 31 -2.56 -4.29 -6.10
N VAL A 32 -1.59 -4.81 -5.33
CA VAL A 32 -1.35 -6.25 -5.19
C VAL A 32 -2.58 -6.96 -4.59
N GLU A 33 -3.21 -6.39 -3.55
CA GLU A 33 -4.43 -6.93 -2.97
C GLU A 33 -5.58 -6.99 -3.98
N CYS A 34 -5.77 -5.95 -4.78
CA CYS A 34 -6.78 -5.93 -5.84
C CYS A 34 -6.47 -6.98 -6.92
N LEU A 35 -5.21 -7.16 -7.31
CA LEU A 35 -4.79 -8.18 -8.27
C LEU A 35 -5.07 -9.60 -7.74
N ILE A 36 -4.77 -9.85 -6.47
CA ILE A 36 -5.00 -11.16 -5.84
C ILE A 36 -6.50 -11.41 -5.67
N LEU A 37 -7.23 -10.50 -5.03
CA LEU A 37 -8.66 -10.67 -4.76
C LEU A 37 -9.51 -10.62 -6.03
N GLY A 38 -9.12 -9.79 -7.00
CA GLY A 38 -9.82 -9.57 -8.26
C GLY A 38 -9.77 -10.74 -9.23
N TRP A 39 -8.66 -11.46 -9.26
CA TRP A 39 -8.42 -12.53 -10.25
C TRP A 39 -8.20 -13.91 -9.64
N MET A 40 -7.61 -14.02 -8.45
CA MET A 40 -7.36 -15.32 -7.82
C MET A 40 -8.51 -15.76 -6.90
N TYR A 41 -9.26 -14.83 -6.30
CA TYR A 41 -10.37 -15.13 -5.40
C TYR A 41 -11.75 -14.92 -6.05
N LYS A 42 -12.76 -15.66 -5.57
CA LYS A 42 -14.16 -15.47 -6.00
C LYS A 42 -14.80 -14.32 -5.22
N LEU A 43 -14.69 -13.09 -5.74
CA LEU A 43 -15.34 -11.88 -5.20
C LEU A 43 -16.84 -12.04 -4.95
N SER A 44 -17.54 -12.84 -5.76
CA SER A 44 -18.96 -13.14 -5.58
C SER A 44 -19.29 -13.82 -4.25
N LYS A 45 -18.35 -14.60 -3.68
CA LYS A 45 -18.50 -15.22 -2.35
C LYS A 45 -18.40 -14.17 -1.25
N LEU A 46 -17.44 -13.25 -1.36
CA LEU A 46 -17.29 -12.13 -0.41
C LEU A 46 -18.52 -11.23 -0.43
N ARG A 47 -19.00 -10.87 -1.62
CA ARG A 47 -20.21 -10.06 -1.78
C ARG A 47 -21.44 -10.75 -1.21
N LYS A 48 -21.61 -12.05 -1.46
CA LYS A 48 -22.74 -12.81 -0.91
C LYS A 48 -22.69 -12.82 0.62
N HIS A 49 -21.52 -13.09 1.19
CA HIS A 49 -21.33 -13.09 2.64
C HIS A 49 -21.60 -11.71 3.27
N ALA A 50 -21.09 -10.63 2.67
CA ALA A 50 -21.38 -9.26 3.12
C ALA A 50 -22.89 -8.95 3.06
N ASN A 51 -23.58 -9.41 2.02
CA ASN A 51 -25.02 -9.20 1.85
C ASN A 51 -25.90 -10.07 2.77
N GLU A 52 -25.36 -11.09 3.43
CA GLU A 52 -26.12 -11.92 4.38
C GLU A 52 -26.36 -11.19 5.71
N THR A 53 -25.45 -10.29 6.09
CA THR A 53 -25.53 -9.51 7.35
C THR A 53 -25.90 -8.04 7.12
N SER A 54 -25.83 -7.54 5.89
CA SER A 54 -26.05 -6.13 5.58
C SER A 54 -27.50 -5.81 5.20
N GLU A 55 -28.06 -4.73 5.76
CA GLU A 55 -29.37 -4.18 5.37
C GLU A 55 -29.34 -3.62 3.93
N ILE A 56 -28.19 -3.11 3.49
CA ILE A 56 -27.94 -2.61 2.13
C ILE A 56 -27.20 -3.67 1.32
N LYS A 57 -27.80 -4.11 0.22
CA LYS A 57 -27.22 -5.16 -0.65
C LYS A 57 -26.25 -4.58 -1.67
N ILE A 58 -25.03 -5.08 -1.66
CA ILE A 58 -23.99 -4.78 -2.63
C ILE A 58 -24.29 -5.54 -3.94
N GLY A 59 -24.27 -4.81 -5.05
CA GLY A 59 -24.50 -5.33 -6.40
C GLY A 59 -23.24 -5.82 -7.11
N LYS A 60 -23.38 -6.32 -8.33
CA LYS A 60 -22.25 -6.80 -9.16
C LYS A 60 -21.25 -5.69 -9.53
N TRP A 61 -21.67 -4.42 -9.50
CA TRP A 61 -20.81 -3.27 -9.79
C TRP A 61 -19.59 -3.22 -8.87
N TRP A 62 -19.73 -3.65 -7.61
CA TRP A 62 -18.64 -3.71 -6.64
C TRP A 62 -17.53 -4.69 -7.06
N GLU A 63 -17.91 -5.84 -7.63
CA GLU A 63 -16.94 -6.80 -8.16
C GLU A 63 -16.17 -6.21 -9.35
N TYR A 64 -16.85 -5.46 -10.23
CA TYR A 64 -16.21 -4.77 -11.35
C TYR A 64 -15.26 -3.65 -10.90
N LEU A 65 -15.61 -2.92 -9.84
CA LEU A 65 -14.73 -1.88 -9.30
C LEU A 65 -13.41 -2.48 -8.80
N ILE A 66 -13.47 -3.51 -7.95
CA ILE A 66 -12.27 -4.13 -7.38
C ILE A 66 -11.42 -4.79 -8.45
N LYS A 67 -12.06 -5.41 -9.45
CA LYS A 67 -11.33 -6.12 -10.49
C LYS A 67 -10.71 -5.21 -11.55
N TYR A 68 -11.31 -4.06 -11.86
CA TYR A 68 -10.85 -3.25 -13.00
C TYR A 68 -10.61 -1.79 -12.63
N VAL A 69 -11.57 -1.12 -12.01
CA VAL A 69 -11.49 0.35 -11.81
C VAL A 69 -10.43 0.72 -10.78
N ILE A 70 -10.47 0.10 -9.61
CA ILE A 70 -9.51 0.36 -8.52
C ILE A 70 -8.07 0.03 -8.95
N PRO A 71 -7.75 -1.15 -9.49
CA PRO A 71 -6.38 -1.44 -9.91
C PRO A 71 -5.91 -0.53 -11.04
N PHE A 72 -6.79 -0.11 -11.94
CA PHE A 72 -6.45 0.87 -12.98
C PHE A 72 -6.07 2.24 -12.38
N VAL A 73 -6.87 2.76 -11.46
CA VAL A 73 -6.58 4.05 -10.79
C VAL A 73 -5.31 3.95 -9.96
N LEU A 74 -5.13 2.89 -9.17
CA LEU A 74 -3.92 2.68 -8.38
C LEU A 74 -2.67 2.58 -9.25
N PHE A 75 -2.76 1.90 -10.39
CA PHE A 75 -1.66 1.83 -11.35
C PHE A 75 -1.31 3.21 -11.91
N LEU A 76 -2.31 4.02 -12.28
CA LEU A 76 -2.08 5.39 -12.75
C LEU A 76 -1.44 6.27 -11.68
N LEU A 77 -1.95 6.23 -10.44
CA LEU A 77 -1.39 6.98 -9.32
C LEU A 77 0.07 6.61 -9.07
N LEU A 78 0.39 5.32 -9.10
CA LEU A 78 1.76 4.84 -8.95
C LEU A 78 2.65 5.33 -10.10
N ALA A 79 2.18 5.26 -11.35
CA ALA A 79 2.94 5.74 -12.50
C ALA A 79 3.22 7.24 -12.41
N ILE A 80 2.23 8.04 -12.02
CA ILE A 80 2.38 9.49 -11.79
C ILE A 80 3.41 9.73 -10.69
N ALA A 81 3.31 9.04 -9.55
CA ALA A 81 4.24 9.20 -8.43
C ALA A 81 5.70 8.85 -8.82
N ILE A 82 5.89 7.81 -9.64
CA ILE A 82 7.22 7.44 -10.18
C ILE A 82 7.76 8.52 -11.09
N ILE A 83 6.96 9.00 -12.06
CA ILE A 83 7.39 10.01 -13.02
C ILE A 83 7.75 11.30 -12.29
N ASP A 84 6.87 11.75 -11.38
CA ASP A 84 7.08 12.98 -10.62
C ASP A 84 8.40 12.92 -9.82
N ASN A 85 8.65 11.83 -9.08
CA ASN A 85 9.89 11.66 -8.33
C ASN A 85 11.15 11.59 -9.20
N ILE A 86 11.06 11.08 -10.42
CA ILE A 86 12.21 11.02 -11.34
C ILE A 86 12.48 12.40 -11.96
N THR A 87 11.42 13.13 -12.35
CA THR A 87 11.55 14.44 -12.99
C THR A 87 11.87 15.57 -12.02
N ASN A 88 11.27 15.53 -10.83
CA ASN A 88 11.41 16.52 -9.78
C ASN A 88 11.70 15.76 -8.47
N PRO A 89 12.97 15.62 -8.07
CA PRO A 89 13.30 15.02 -6.77
C PRO A 89 12.50 15.71 -5.68
N TYR A 90 11.87 14.92 -4.80
CA TYR A 90 10.96 15.42 -3.78
C TYR A 90 11.55 16.61 -3.02
N LEU A 91 10.91 17.79 -3.11
CA LEU A 91 11.34 19.07 -2.53
C LEU A 91 12.78 19.51 -2.87
N GLY A 92 13.37 18.98 -3.96
CA GLY A 92 14.75 19.25 -4.34
C GLY A 92 15.79 18.61 -3.42
N TYR A 93 15.40 17.64 -2.59
CA TYR A 93 16.32 16.97 -1.68
C TYR A 93 17.38 16.14 -2.42
N PRO A 94 18.58 15.98 -1.84
CA PRO A 94 19.59 15.08 -2.38
C PRO A 94 19.06 13.64 -2.43
N TRP A 95 19.42 12.89 -3.48
CA TRP A 95 19.00 11.50 -3.69
C TRP A 95 19.25 10.59 -2.49
N TRP A 96 20.34 10.79 -1.75
CA TRP A 96 20.62 9.99 -0.55
C TRP A 96 19.55 10.15 0.54
N VAL A 97 18.99 11.35 0.72
CA VAL A 97 17.92 11.61 1.70
C VAL A 97 16.62 10.92 1.28
N ILE A 98 16.30 11.00 -0.02
CA ILE A 98 15.13 10.34 -0.60
C ILE A 98 15.22 8.81 -0.48
N ILE A 99 16.40 8.24 -0.77
CA ILE A 99 16.60 6.80 -0.65
C ILE A 99 16.49 6.35 0.80
N LEU A 100 17.08 7.09 1.74
CA LEU A 100 17.14 6.71 3.15
C LEU A 100 15.81 6.93 3.88
N GLY A 101 15.11 8.03 3.58
CA GLY A 101 13.83 8.39 4.19
C GLY A 101 12.61 7.80 3.48
N GLY A 102 12.69 7.52 2.18
CA GLY A 102 11.55 7.05 1.39
C GLY A 102 11.66 5.59 0.97
N VAL A 103 12.64 5.30 0.09
CA VAL A 103 12.74 3.98 -0.56
C VAL A 103 13.13 2.87 0.42
N ALA A 104 14.09 3.12 1.31
CA ALA A 104 14.58 2.12 2.25
C ALA A 104 13.51 1.65 3.25
N PRO A 105 12.69 2.53 3.88
CA PRO A 105 11.57 2.10 4.72
C PRO A 105 10.53 1.28 3.96
N CYS A 106 10.14 1.69 2.75
CA CYS A 106 9.18 0.95 1.92
C CYS A 106 9.70 -0.46 1.58
N LEU A 107 10.96 -0.59 1.16
CA LEU A 107 11.59 -1.88 0.89
C LEU A 107 11.72 -2.73 2.16
N ALA A 108 12.09 -2.13 3.29
CA ALA A 108 12.20 -2.84 4.56
C ALA A 108 10.87 -3.44 4.99
N ILE A 109 9.76 -2.67 4.91
CA ILE A 109 8.42 -3.16 5.22
C ILE A 109 8.04 -4.32 4.29
N PHE A 110 8.27 -4.17 2.98
CA PHE A 110 7.96 -5.21 2.01
C PHE A 110 8.73 -6.51 2.27
N LEU A 111 10.04 -6.42 2.51
CA LEU A 111 10.89 -7.57 2.82
C LEU A 111 10.53 -8.22 4.16
N LEU A 112 10.28 -7.41 5.20
CA LEU A 112 9.85 -7.90 6.51
C LEU A 112 8.51 -8.65 6.42
N SER A 113 7.57 -8.21 5.58
CA SER A 113 6.33 -8.94 5.33
C SER A 113 6.59 -10.36 4.81
N PHE A 114 7.54 -10.55 3.88
CA PHE A 114 7.92 -11.90 3.42
C PHE A 114 8.63 -12.72 4.50
N VAL A 115 9.46 -12.09 5.32
CA VAL A 115 10.12 -12.76 6.44
C VAL A 115 9.09 -13.24 7.45
N PHE A 116 8.15 -12.38 7.86
CA PHE A 116 7.06 -12.76 8.77
C PHE A 116 6.14 -13.81 8.17
N MET A 117 5.86 -13.78 6.86
CA MET A 117 5.10 -14.84 6.20
C MET A 117 5.76 -16.22 6.33
N LYS A 118 7.09 -16.29 6.40
CA LYS A 118 7.83 -17.55 6.60
C LYS A 118 7.85 -18.04 8.05
N ILE A 119 7.56 -17.17 9.02
CA ILE A 119 7.45 -17.57 10.42
C ILE A 119 6.12 -18.32 10.59
N LYS A 120 6.22 -19.65 10.52
CA LYS A 120 5.10 -20.59 10.65
C LYS A 120 4.27 -20.28 11.89
N LYS A 121 2.99 -19.96 11.69
CA LYS A 121 2.00 -19.80 12.76
C LYS A 121 1.91 -21.11 13.55
N HIS A 122 2.11 -21.05 14.87
CA HIS A 122 1.81 -22.17 15.76
C HIS A 122 0.28 -22.40 15.69
N GLU A 123 -0.15 -23.61 15.35
CA GLU A 123 -1.57 -23.98 15.30
C GLU A 123 -2.18 -23.80 16.69
N GLU A 124 -3.11 -22.85 16.83
CA GLU A 124 -4.07 -22.88 17.93
C GLU A 124 -5.11 -23.95 17.59
N VAL A 125 -4.98 -25.09 18.28
CA VAL A 125 -5.95 -26.18 18.31
C VAL A 125 -7.17 -25.67 19.09
N ILE A 126 -8.31 -25.55 18.42
CA ILE A 126 -9.65 -25.47 19.04
C ILE A 126 -10.51 -26.56 18.43
#